data_AF-A0AA36JTH3-F1
#
_entry.id   AF-A0AA36JTH3-F1
#
_cell.length_a   1.000
_cell.length_b   1.000
_cell.length_c   1.000
_cell.angle_alpha   90.00
_cell.angle_beta   90.00
_cell.angle_gamma   90.00
#
_symmetry.space_group_name_H-M   'P 1'
#
loop_
_entity.id
_entity.type
_entity.pdbx_description
1 polymer ?
#
loop_
_entity_poly.entity_id
_entity_poly.type
_entity_poly.pdbx_seq_one_letter_code
_entity_poly.pdbx_strand_id
1 'polypeptide(L)'
;MTGWGILAYSIVPVGIVLMLLLLSDANILMYIAAKVLSAPITIGSLRLNVATIATAFCACLTVLTYSGVQRSMSKYVVNSNQPQILPRDYDKMKMFYDERNFWMSLLGLITWSAAWRLESLYLKRTAPAGGAVQRLGPRSLGMRGVWLTVGCGVLLLADLPLCRANYKMQLANYVTPGKEVLLPQAKECEGVMLSQAQGTCQNFCQEVQALSEERQNCVLFARRWHLLGRWAAQLFDSARDVQQDQGRMDQLFAKKTCAQVLQSVDKSNQIVDTLCSVAAVLAVLAAFAAIAHGLQEAPKERRD
;
A
#
# COMPACT_ATOMS: atom_id res chain seq x y z
N MET A 1 -15.04 12.29 -2.24
CA MET A 1 -14.10 12.21 -1.09
C MET A 1 -12.92 11.36 -1.50
N THR A 2 -11.69 11.85 -1.33
CA THR A 2 -10.50 11.03 -1.51
C THR A 2 -10.40 10.01 -0.37
N GLY A 3 -9.80 8.83 -0.59
CA GLY A 3 -9.64 7.81 0.46
C GLY A 3 -8.91 8.34 1.71
N TRP A 4 -8.06 9.36 1.54
CA TRP A 4 -7.38 10.07 2.62
C TRP A 4 -8.32 10.81 3.57
N GLY A 5 -9.46 11.31 3.07
CA GLY A 5 -10.48 11.93 3.93
C GLY A 5 -11.07 10.93 4.92
N ILE A 6 -11.34 9.69 4.49
CA ILE A 6 -11.86 8.64 5.37
C ILE A 6 -10.83 8.28 6.44
N LEU A 7 -9.55 8.17 6.07
CA LEU A 7 -8.49 7.90 7.01
C LEU A 7 -8.37 9.01 8.08
N ALA A 8 -8.29 10.27 7.63
CA ALA A 8 -8.03 11.43 8.47
C ALA A 8 -9.23 11.78 9.38
N TYR A 9 -10.46 11.69 8.87
CA TYR A 9 -11.65 12.17 9.57
C TYR A 9 -12.48 11.05 10.21
N SER A 10 -12.19 9.78 9.92
CA SER A 10 -12.94 8.66 10.50
C SER A 10 -12.02 7.67 11.19
N ILE A 11 -11.07 7.06 10.48
CA ILE A 11 -10.28 5.94 11.02
C ILE A 11 -9.36 6.39 12.16
N VAL A 12 -8.61 7.47 12.00
CA VAL A 12 -7.69 7.95 13.03
C VAL A 12 -8.44 8.49 14.26
N PRO A 13 -9.42 9.40 14.15
CA PRO A 13 -10.14 9.91 15.32
C PRO A 13 -10.88 8.82 16.10
N VAL A 14 -11.52 7.87 15.41
CA VAL A 14 -12.18 6.73 16.08
C VAL A 14 -11.17 5.88 16.85
N GLY A 15 -10.01 5.59 16.25
CA GLY A 15 -8.94 4.88 16.92
C GLY A 15 -8.45 5.60 18.18
N ILE A 16 -8.26 6.92 18.10
CA ILE A 16 -7.83 7.75 19.25
C ILE A 16 -8.89 7.71 20.36
N VAL A 17 -10.17 7.89 20.02
CA VAL A 17 -11.26 7.84 21.01
C VAL A 17 -11.29 6.48 21.70
N LEU A 18 -11.25 5.38 20.95
CA LEU A 18 -11.25 4.02 21.54
C LEU A 18 -10.02 3.78 22.44
N MET A 19 -8.85 4.26 22.02
CA MET A 19 -7.63 4.20 22.81
C MET A 19 -7.77 4.98 24.12
N LEU A 20 -8.30 6.22 24.08
CA LEU A 20 -8.52 7.04 25.27
C LEU A 20 -9.55 6.42 26.22
N LEU A 21 -10.62 5.82 25.70
CA LEU A 21 -11.61 5.09 26.51
C LEU A 21 -10.95 3.91 27.26
N LEU A 22 -10.05 3.18 26.61
CA LEU A 22 -9.28 2.10 27.25
C LEU A 22 -8.26 2.61 28.28
N LEU A 23 -7.75 3.82 28.12
CA LEU A 23 -6.81 4.45 29.07
C LEU A 23 -7.50 5.17 30.24
N SER A 24 -8.82 5.35 30.20
CA SER A 24 -9.56 6.12 31.20
C SER A 24 -9.66 5.48 32.59
N ASP A 25 -9.31 4.19 32.72
CA ASP A 25 -9.55 3.33 33.91
C ASP A 25 -11.01 3.26 34.39
N ALA A 26 -11.96 3.85 33.65
CA ALA A 26 -13.37 3.73 33.92
C ALA A 26 -13.92 2.43 33.31
N ASN A 27 -14.26 1.46 34.16
CA ASN A 27 -14.69 0.11 33.74
C ASN A 27 -15.74 0.09 32.62
N ILE A 28 -16.75 0.97 32.69
CA ILE A 28 -17.82 1.06 31.68
C ILE A 28 -17.26 1.51 30.33
N LEU A 29 -16.40 2.53 30.31
CA LEU A 29 -15.80 3.07 29.09
C LEU A 29 -14.85 2.05 28.45
N MET A 30 -14.02 1.41 29.28
CA MET A 30 -13.13 0.33 28.83
C MET A 30 -13.92 -0.85 28.25
N TYR A 31 -15.03 -1.23 28.88
CA TYR A 31 -15.91 -2.30 28.40
C TYR A 31 -16.50 -1.97 27.03
N ILE A 32 -17.03 -0.76 26.85
CA ILE A 32 -17.59 -0.31 25.56
C ILE A 32 -16.50 -0.34 24.48
N ALA A 33 -15.33 0.23 24.75
CA ALA A 33 -14.23 0.26 23.79
C ALA A 33 -13.75 -1.15 23.43
N ALA A 34 -13.59 -2.03 24.41
CA ALA A 34 -13.24 -3.43 24.18
C ALA A 34 -14.31 -4.15 23.36
N LYS A 35 -15.59 -3.91 23.60
CA LYS A 35 -16.68 -4.51 22.83
C LYS A 35 -16.64 -4.09 21.35
N VAL A 36 -16.36 -2.82 21.08
CA VAL A 36 -16.20 -2.30 19.72
C VAL A 36 -14.97 -2.91 19.03
N LEU A 37 -13.84 -2.95 19.72
CA LEU A 37 -12.58 -3.48 19.18
C LEU A 37 -12.64 -5.00 18.93
N SER A 38 -13.29 -5.75 19.82
CA SER A 38 -13.51 -7.19 19.74
C SER A 38 -14.67 -7.57 18.81
N ALA A 39 -15.40 -6.62 18.23
CA ALA A 39 -16.54 -6.91 17.38
C ALA A 39 -16.10 -7.82 16.22
N PRO A 40 -16.62 -9.05 16.12
CA PRO A 40 -16.15 -10.01 15.15
C PRO A 40 -16.67 -9.65 13.76
N ILE A 41 -15.75 -9.48 12.82
CA ILE A 41 -16.00 -9.39 11.40
C ILE A 41 -15.65 -10.75 10.80
N THR A 42 -16.65 -11.41 10.23
CA THR A 42 -16.48 -12.72 9.60
C THR A 42 -16.28 -12.55 8.09
N ILE A 43 -15.17 -13.07 7.58
CA ILE A 43 -14.86 -13.11 6.14
C ILE A 43 -14.62 -14.58 5.79
N GLY A 44 -15.66 -15.26 5.32
CA GLY A 44 -15.64 -16.72 5.14
C GLY A 44 -15.41 -17.45 6.47
N SER A 45 -14.35 -18.24 6.57
CA SER A 45 -13.97 -18.97 7.79
C SER A 45 -13.10 -18.15 8.77
N LEU A 46 -12.61 -16.98 8.35
CA LEU A 46 -11.76 -16.13 9.17
C LEU A 46 -12.61 -15.23 10.06
N ARG A 47 -12.34 -15.27 11.37
CA ARG A 47 -12.91 -14.35 12.36
C ARG A 47 -11.85 -13.32 12.72
N LEU A 48 -12.03 -12.10 12.27
CA LEU A 48 -11.14 -10.98 12.56
C LEU A 48 -11.86 -9.97 13.44
N ASN A 49 -11.13 -9.24 14.27
CA ASN A 49 -11.71 -8.14 15.03
C ASN A 49 -11.43 -6.80 14.30
N VAL A 50 -12.20 -5.76 14.65
CA VAL A 50 -12.09 -4.43 14.02
C VAL A 50 -10.67 -3.88 14.16
N ALA A 51 -10.05 -4.09 15.33
CA ALA A 51 -8.71 -3.60 15.62
C ALA A 51 -7.65 -4.16 14.67
N THR A 52 -7.69 -5.47 14.40
CA THR A 52 -6.77 -6.16 13.47
C THR A 52 -6.97 -5.66 12.04
N ILE A 53 -8.22 -5.47 11.62
CA ILE A 53 -8.56 -4.94 10.29
C ILE A 53 -8.02 -3.53 10.09
N ALA A 54 -8.31 -2.62 11.02
CA ALA A 54 -7.83 -1.24 10.95
C ALA A 54 -6.29 -1.16 11.01
N THR A 55 -5.65 -1.99 11.84
CA THR A 55 -4.19 -2.07 11.94
C THR A 55 -3.57 -2.52 10.61
N ALA A 56 -4.06 -3.61 10.00
CA ALA A 56 -3.56 -4.10 8.72
C ALA A 56 -3.79 -3.12 7.57
N PHE A 57 -4.96 -2.47 7.55
CA PHE A 57 -5.25 -1.42 6.58
C PHE A 57 -4.27 -0.25 6.69
N CYS A 58 -4.06 0.28 7.90
CA CYS A 58 -3.10 1.36 8.14
C CYS A 58 -1.65 0.93 7.84
N ALA A 59 -1.28 -0.33 8.11
CA ALA A 59 0.03 -0.87 7.76
C ALA A 59 0.26 -0.87 6.24
N CYS A 60 -0.72 -1.36 5.45
CA CYS A 60 -0.67 -1.32 4.00
C CYS A 60 -0.50 0.11 3.48
N LEU A 61 -1.33 1.05 3.99
CA LEU A 61 -1.25 2.46 3.58
C LEU A 61 0.08 3.11 3.94
N THR A 62 0.65 2.79 5.11
CA THR A 62 1.94 3.32 5.55
C THR A 62 3.06 2.90 4.60
N VAL A 63 3.10 1.61 4.20
CA VAL A 63 4.10 1.11 3.23
C VAL A 63 3.93 1.80 1.87
N LEU A 64 2.69 1.90 1.38
CA LEU A 64 2.40 2.51 0.08
C LEU A 64 2.77 4.00 0.06
N THR A 65 2.40 4.76 1.09
CA THR A 65 2.70 6.20 1.18
C THR A 65 4.17 6.48 1.40
N TYR A 66 4.87 5.66 2.19
CA TYR A 66 6.31 5.78 2.36
C TYR A 66 7.06 5.59 1.03
N SER A 67 6.63 4.63 0.20
CA SER A 67 7.11 4.48 -1.18
C SER A 67 6.90 5.77 -2.01
N GLY A 68 5.74 6.42 -1.85
CA GLY A 68 5.47 7.73 -2.47
C GLY A 68 6.45 8.82 -2.03
N VAL A 69 6.71 8.94 -0.72
CA VAL A 69 7.68 9.88 -0.16
C VAL A 69 9.08 9.64 -0.75
N GLN A 70 9.54 8.39 -0.76
CA GLN A 70 10.87 8.03 -1.28
C GLN A 70 11.03 8.38 -2.76
N ARG A 71 9.98 8.18 -3.55
CA ARG A 71 9.99 8.58 -4.96
C ARG A 71 10.02 10.09 -5.13
N SER A 72 9.14 10.82 -4.45
CA SER A 72 9.06 12.28 -4.52
C SER A 72 10.37 12.92 -4.06
N MET A 73 11.00 12.39 -3.00
CA MET A 73 12.31 12.81 -2.54
C MET A 73 13.41 12.54 -3.58
N SER A 74 13.42 11.34 -4.19
CA SER A 74 14.41 11.01 -5.23
C SER A 74 14.29 11.95 -6.44
N LYS A 75 13.06 12.25 -6.88
CA LYS A 75 12.81 13.21 -7.96
C LYS A 75 13.23 14.62 -7.59
N TYR A 76 12.89 15.06 -6.38
CA TYR A 76 13.28 16.39 -5.90
C TYR A 76 14.80 16.57 -5.91
N VAL A 77 15.56 15.56 -5.46
CA VAL A 77 17.03 15.59 -5.48
C VAL A 77 17.57 15.67 -6.91
N VAL A 78 17.06 14.85 -7.83
CA VAL A 78 17.50 14.87 -9.24
C VAL A 78 17.20 16.22 -9.90
N ASN A 79 15.98 16.74 -9.72
CA ASN A 79 15.54 18.01 -10.32
C ASN A 79 16.25 19.21 -9.69
N SER A 80 16.63 19.13 -8.41
CA SER A 80 17.34 20.23 -7.72
C SER A 80 18.72 20.52 -8.30
N ASN A 81 19.30 19.56 -9.01
CA ASN A 81 20.60 19.68 -9.66
C ASN A 81 20.52 20.17 -11.13
N GLN A 82 19.32 20.29 -11.70
CA GLN A 82 19.13 20.76 -13.06
C GLN A 82 18.83 22.28 -13.09
N PRO A 83 19.50 23.06 -13.97
CA PRO A 83 19.15 24.46 -14.19
C PRO A 83 17.71 24.56 -14.73
N GLN A 84 16.91 25.42 -14.09
CA GLN A 84 15.45 25.38 -14.04
C GLN A 84 14.74 25.58 -15.39
N ILE A 85 13.85 24.64 -15.77
CA ILE A 85 12.86 24.83 -16.85
C ILE A 85 11.42 24.56 -16.37
N LEU A 86 11.21 23.82 -15.26
CA LEU A 86 9.88 23.45 -14.74
C LEU A 86 9.57 24.09 -13.36
N PRO A 87 8.28 24.29 -13.02
CA PRO A 87 7.89 24.92 -11.77
C PRO A 87 8.22 24.03 -10.57
N ARG A 88 9.28 24.41 -9.86
CA ARG A 88 9.80 23.79 -8.63
C ARG A 88 8.74 23.62 -7.52
N ASP A 89 7.65 24.37 -7.59
CA ASP A 89 6.60 24.39 -6.58
C ASP A 89 5.64 23.20 -6.69
N TYR A 90 5.43 22.64 -7.89
CA TYR A 90 4.57 21.46 -8.05
C TYR A 90 5.20 20.24 -7.36
N ASP A 91 6.49 19.98 -7.58
CA ASP A 91 7.20 18.86 -6.97
C ASP A 91 7.25 18.97 -5.44
N LYS A 92 7.48 20.18 -4.92
CA LYS A 92 7.43 20.45 -3.47
C LYS A 92 6.04 20.18 -2.89
N MET A 93 4.99 20.67 -3.56
CA MET A 93 3.61 20.46 -3.11
C MET A 93 3.25 18.97 -3.14
N LYS A 94 3.67 18.23 -4.17
CA LYS A 94 3.46 16.78 -4.26
C LYS A 94 4.17 16.03 -3.14
N MET A 95 5.45 16.37 -2.88
CA MET A 95 6.22 15.81 -1.78
C MET A 95 5.54 16.05 -0.44
N PHE A 96 5.07 17.27 -0.18
CA PHE A 96 4.31 17.60 1.04
C PHE A 96 3.06 16.73 1.19
N TYR A 97 2.29 16.52 0.11
CA TYR A 97 1.11 15.65 0.16
C TYR A 97 1.46 14.19 0.46
N ASP A 98 2.55 13.67 -0.11
CA ASP A 98 3.02 12.31 0.14
C ASP A 98 3.48 12.14 1.59
N GLU A 99 4.25 13.10 2.12
CA GLU A 99 4.69 13.11 3.52
C GLU A 99 3.51 13.18 4.49
N ARG A 100 2.56 14.09 4.23
CA ARG A 100 1.34 14.20 5.04
C ARG A 100 0.58 12.87 5.05
N ASN A 101 0.38 12.24 3.91
CA ASN A 101 -0.33 10.96 3.81
C ASN A 101 0.43 9.83 4.53
N PHE A 102 1.76 9.84 4.49
CA PHE A 102 2.60 8.93 5.25
C PHE A 102 2.42 9.11 6.76
N TRP A 103 2.57 10.32 7.27
CA TRP A 103 2.42 10.60 8.70
C TRP A 103 1.02 10.28 9.22
N MET A 104 -0.03 10.56 8.44
CA MET A 104 -1.40 10.17 8.80
C MET A 104 -1.58 8.65 8.85
N SER A 105 -1.01 7.92 7.89
CA SER A 105 -1.07 6.45 7.86
C SER A 105 -0.30 5.83 9.02
N LEU A 106 0.88 6.37 9.32
CA LEU A 106 1.72 5.93 10.44
C LEU A 106 1.04 6.22 11.78
N LEU A 107 0.45 7.40 11.94
CA LEU A 107 -0.33 7.73 13.14
C LEU A 107 -1.51 6.76 13.31
N GLY A 108 -2.24 6.47 12.23
CA GLY A 108 -3.29 5.45 12.24
C GLY A 108 -2.77 4.08 12.67
N LEU A 109 -1.65 3.64 12.10
CA LEU A 109 -1.03 2.36 12.43
C LEU A 109 -0.66 2.28 13.91
N ILE A 110 0.01 3.30 14.46
CA ILE A 110 0.40 3.37 15.87
C ILE A 110 -0.84 3.35 16.77
N THR A 111 -1.85 4.17 16.45
CA THR A 111 -3.08 4.31 17.23
C THR A 111 -3.84 2.98 17.30
N TRP A 112 -4.06 2.34 16.16
CA TRP A 112 -4.80 1.07 16.12
C TRP A 112 -4.02 -0.09 16.72
N SER A 113 -2.69 -0.11 16.57
CA SER A 113 -1.84 -1.09 17.26
C SER A 113 -1.89 -0.92 18.78
N ALA A 114 -1.88 0.32 19.27
CA ALA A 114 -1.99 0.63 20.70
C ALA A 114 -3.38 0.24 21.23
N ALA A 115 -4.46 0.62 20.54
CA ALA A 115 -5.83 0.24 20.92
C ALA A 115 -6.01 -1.28 20.97
N TRP A 116 -5.50 -2.01 19.96
CA TRP A 116 -5.51 -3.47 19.94
C TRP A 116 -4.75 -4.08 21.14
N ARG A 117 -3.58 -3.51 21.46
CA ARG A 117 -2.78 -3.98 22.59
C ARG A 117 -3.47 -3.73 23.93
N LEU A 118 -4.06 -2.55 24.11
CA LEU A 118 -4.79 -2.16 25.31
C LEU A 118 -6.05 -3.01 25.52
N GLU A 119 -6.81 -3.29 24.46
CA GLU A 119 -7.95 -4.22 24.49
C GLU A 119 -7.49 -5.60 24.98
N SER A 120 -6.40 -6.11 24.41
CA SER A 120 -5.84 -7.40 24.82
C SER A 120 -5.41 -7.43 26.29
N LEU A 121 -4.96 -6.30 26.86
CA LEU A 121 -4.64 -6.19 28.29
C LEU A 121 -5.90 -6.13 29.15
N TYR A 122 -6.90 -5.36 28.73
CA TYR A 122 -8.18 -5.24 29.42
C TYR A 122 -8.89 -6.59 29.52
N LEU A 123 -9.00 -7.33 28.41
CA LEU A 123 -9.62 -8.66 28.38
C LEU A 123 -8.89 -9.66 29.30
N LYS A 124 -7.57 -9.54 29.43
CA LYS A 124 -6.79 -10.35 30.39
C LYS A 124 -7.09 -9.97 31.84
N ARG A 125 -7.30 -8.69 32.14
CA ARG A 125 -7.64 -8.18 33.48
C ARG A 125 -9.04 -8.63 33.93
N THR A 126 -10.02 -8.66 33.02
CA THR A 126 -11.42 -8.97 33.34
C THR A 126 -11.78 -10.44 33.20
N ALA A 127 -10.90 -11.27 32.64
CA ALA A 127 -11.12 -12.70 32.56
C ALA A 127 -11.31 -13.30 33.97
N PRO A 128 -12.43 -13.98 34.26
CA PRO A 128 -12.68 -14.56 35.57
C PRO A 128 -11.60 -15.61 35.89
N ALA A 129 -11.06 -15.58 37.11
CA ALA A 129 -9.95 -16.42 37.55
C ALA A 129 -10.20 -17.95 37.39
N GLY A 130 -11.47 -18.36 37.30
CA GLY A 130 -11.89 -19.76 37.09
C GLY A 130 -12.65 -20.03 35.80
N GLY A 131 -12.78 -19.06 34.89
CA GLY A 131 -13.46 -19.28 33.62
C GLY A 131 -12.62 -20.22 32.76
N ALA A 132 -13.20 -21.37 32.40
CA ALA A 132 -12.69 -22.28 31.39
C ALA A 132 -12.73 -21.62 29.99
N VAL A 133 -12.05 -20.48 29.83
CA VAL A 133 -11.55 -20.09 28.51
C VAL A 133 -10.75 -21.30 28.07
N GLN A 134 -11.12 -21.90 26.94
CA GLN A 134 -10.37 -22.95 26.29
C GLN A 134 -8.93 -22.46 26.15
N ARG A 135 -8.12 -22.75 27.17
CA ARG A 135 -6.69 -22.55 27.14
C ARG A 135 -6.27 -23.56 26.10
N LEU A 136 -6.12 -23.10 24.86
CA LEU A 136 -5.20 -23.73 23.93
C LEU A 136 -3.97 -24.04 24.78
N GLY A 137 -3.73 -25.33 25.03
CA GLY A 137 -2.76 -25.78 26.02
C GLY A 137 -1.42 -25.08 25.81
N PRO A 138 -0.55 -25.01 26.83
CA PRO A 138 0.73 -24.31 26.74
C PRO A 138 1.42 -24.70 25.44
N ARG A 139 1.45 -23.74 24.51
CA ARG A 139 2.08 -23.98 23.20
C ARG A 139 3.57 -24.10 23.47
N SER A 140 4.16 -25.21 23.01
CA SER A 140 5.61 -25.38 23.07
C SER A 140 6.29 -24.17 22.43
N LEU A 141 7.47 -23.79 22.94
CA LEU A 141 8.28 -22.71 22.34
C LEU A 141 8.50 -22.95 20.84
N GLY A 142 8.64 -24.21 20.42
CA GLY A 142 8.71 -24.59 19.01
C GLY A 142 7.49 -24.17 18.21
N MET A 143 6.27 -24.43 18.70
CA MET A 143 5.03 -24.02 18.03
C MET A 143 4.92 -22.49 17.89
N ARG A 144 5.40 -21.73 18.89
CA ARG A 144 5.46 -20.25 18.81
C ARG A 144 6.40 -19.80 17.70
N GLY A 145 7.59 -20.40 17.63
CA GLY A 145 8.56 -20.15 16.56
C GLY A 145 7.98 -20.44 15.17
N VAL A 146 7.22 -21.53 15.02
CA VAL A 146 6.51 -21.86 13.77
C VAL A 146 5.53 -20.76 13.38
N TRP A 147 4.65 -20.31 14.30
CA TRP A 147 3.68 -19.25 14.00
C TRP A 147 4.32 -17.91 13.66
N LEU A 148 5.42 -17.55 14.34
CA LEU A 148 6.20 -16.36 13.98
C LEU A 148 6.81 -16.49 12.58
N THR A 149 7.38 -17.65 12.27
CA THR A 149 7.97 -17.93 10.94
C THR A 149 6.90 -17.87 9.85
N VAL A 150 5.72 -18.45 10.09
CA VAL A 150 4.57 -18.36 9.17
C VAL A 150 4.15 -16.91 9.00
N GLY A 151 4.03 -16.13 10.09
CA GLY A 151 3.68 -14.72 10.03
C GLY A 151 4.67 -13.89 9.21
N CYS A 152 5.97 -14.06 9.46
CA CYS A 152 7.03 -13.41 8.68
C CYS A 152 7.03 -13.85 7.21
N GLY A 153 6.85 -15.15 6.94
CA GLY A 153 6.74 -15.68 5.58
C GLY A 153 5.55 -15.10 4.81
N VAL A 154 4.39 -14.97 5.46
CA VAL A 154 3.21 -14.34 4.87
C VAL A 154 3.42 -12.83 4.65
N LEU A 155 4.09 -12.12 5.56
CA LEU A 155 4.46 -10.71 5.33
C LEU A 155 5.37 -10.55 4.12
N LEU A 156 6.37 -11.44 3.96
CA LEU A 156 7.22 -11.43 2.79
C LEU A 156 6.39 -11.66 1.53
N LEU A 157 5.50 -12.66 1.52
CA LEU A 157 4.61 -12.92 0.38
C LEU A 157 3.65 -11.76 0.08
N ALA A 158 3.25 -10.97 1.09
CA ALA A 158 2.43 -9.77 0.91
C ALA A 158 3.12 -8.69 0.07
N ASP A 159 4.45 -8.73 -0.04
CA ASP A 159 5.25 -7.83 -0.88
C ASP A 159 4.86 -7.90 -2.36
N LEU A 160 4.45 -9.08 -2.86
CA LEU A 160 4.01 -9.27 -4.25
C LEU A 160 2.75 -8.46 -4.60
N PRO A 161 1.60 -8.64 -3.92
CA PRO A 161 0.43 -7.83 -4.17
C PRO A 161 0.63 -6.35 -3.79
N LEU A 162 1.43 -6.05 -2.77
CA LEU A 162 1.81 -4.67 -2.43
C LEU A 162 2.59 -3.99 -3.56
N CYS A 163 3.49 -4.70 -4.22
CA CYS A 163 4.21 -4.20 -5.40
C CYS A 163 3.25 -3.79 -6.51
N ARG A 164 2.20 -4.58 -6.74
CA ARG A 164 1.18 -4.25 -7.74
C ARG A 164 0.34 -3.05 -7.33
N ALA A 165 -0.08 -2.98 -6.08
CA ALA A 165 -0.82 -1.84 -5.55
C ALA A 165 0.01 -0.55 -5.61
N ASN A 166 1.30 -0.63 -5.26
CA ASN A 166 2.25 0.46 -5.37
C ASN A 166 2.36 0.93 -6.83
N TYR A 167 2.61 0.02 -7.77
CA TYR A 167 2.64 0.35 -9.21
C TYR A 167 1.38 1.11 -9.68
N LYS A 168 0.18 0.64 -9.31
CA LYS A 168 -1.07 1.33 -9.66
C LYS A 168 -1.13 2.74 -9.09
N MET A 169 -0.77 2.88 -7.81
CA MET A 169 -0.73 4.18 -7.13
C MET A 169 0.28 5.12 -7.80
N GLN A 170 1.44 4.61 -8.21
CA GLN A 170 2.46 5.35 -8.93
C GLN A 170 1.95 5.84 -10.30
N LEU A 171 1.24 5.01 -11.06
CA LEU A 171 0.63 5.46 -12.32
C LEU A 171 -0.43 6.56 -12.09
N ALA A 172 -1.33 6.36 -11.13
CA ALA A 172 -2.38 7.32 -10.82
C ALA A 172 -1.82 8.68 -10.39
N ASN A 173 -0.67 8.70 -9.72
CA ASN A 173 -0.06 9.93 -9.22
C ASN A 173 0.83 10.66 -10.23
N TYR A 174 1.52 9.95 -11.14
CA TYR A 174 2.55 10.56 -12.00
C TYR A 174 2.26 10.47 -13.51
N VAL A 175 1.39 9.56 -13.94
CA VAL A 175 1.12 9.30 -15.37
C VAL A 175 -0.29 9.75 -15.76
N THR A 176 -1.29 9.36 -14.98
CA THR A 176 -2.70 9.69 -15.26
C THR A 176 -2.95 11.20 -15.37
N PRO A 177 -2.43 12.08 -14.49
CA PRO A 177 -2.66 13.51 -14.62
C PRO A 177 -2.07 14.10 -15.91
N GLY A 178 -0.85 13.69 -16.27
CA GLY A 178 -0.23 14.10 -17.54
C GLY A 178 -1.04 13.63 -18.75
N LYS A 179 -1.59 12.40 -18.68
CA LYS A 179 -2.48 11.89 -19.72
C LYS A 179 -3.74 12.74 -19.87
N GLU A 180 -4.38 13.10 -18.77
CA GLU A 180 -5.61 13.92 -18.77
C GLU A 180 -5.37 15.30 -19.39
N VAL A 181 -4.20 15.91 -19.15
CA VAL A 181 -3.80 17.20 -19.75
C VAL A 181 -3.60 17.08 -21.27
N LEU A 182 -3.02 15.98 -21.74
CA LEU A 182 -2.73 15.77 -23.17
C LEU A 182 -3.94 15.25 -23.97
N LEU A 183 -4.93 14.67 -23.30
CA LEU A 183 -6.08 14.02 -23.95
C LEU A 183 -6.86 14.94 -24.90
N PRO A 184 -7.10 16.24 -24.60
CA PRO A 184 -7.78 17.14 -25.52
C PRO A 184 -7.03 17.34 -26.84
N GLN A 185 -5.69 17.45 -26.79
CA GLN A 185 -4.83 17.64 -27.97
C GLN A 185 -4.74 16.38 -28.85
N ALA A 186 -5.00 15.20 -28.27
CA ALA A 186 -4.88 13.92 -28.96
C ALA A 186 -5.81 13.79 -30.18
N LYS A 187 -6.92 14.52 -30.22
CA LYS A 187 -7.86 14.53 -31.36
C LYS A 187 -7.30 15.28 -32.57
N GLU A 188 -6.53 16.34 -32.34
CA GLU A 188 -5.94 17.16 -33.41
C GLU A 188 -4.75 16.45 -34.07
N CYS A 189 -4.09 15.57 -33.32
CA CYS A 189 -2.94 14.78 -33.77
C CYS A 189 -3.27 13.30 -33.96
N GLU A 190 -4.53 12.98 -34.24
CA GLU A 190 -4.96 11.61 -34.54
C GLU A 190 -4.27 11.11 -35.82
N GLY A 191 -3.73 9.89 -35.80
CA GLY A 191 -3.00 9.33 -36.95
C GLY A 191 -1.51 9.68 -37.00
N VAL A 192 -1.04 10.68 -36.25
CA VAL A 192 0.36 11.14 -36.34
C VAL A 192 1.32 10.20 -35.59
N MET A 193 2.35 9.74 -36.29
CA MET A 193 3.48 9.00 -35.70
C MET A 193 4.60 9.96 -35.28
N LEU A 194 5.39 9.57 -34.27
CA LEU A 194 6.47 10.41 -33.73
C LEU A 194 7.48 10.87 -34.81
N SER A 195 7.83 9.99 -35.74
CA SER A 195 8.77 10.28 -36.84
C SER A 195 8.23 11.23 -37.91
N GLN A 196 6.90 11.40 -37.98
CA GLN A 196 6.22 12.22 -38.99
C GLN A 196 5.67 13.52 -38.39
N ALA A 197 5.79 13.70 -37.07
CA ALA A 197 5.18 14.80 -36.36
C ALA A 197 5.87 16.13 -36.68
N GLN A 198 5.08 17.15 -37.00
CA GLN A 198 5.53 18.52 -37.25
C GLN A 198 4.68 19.51 -36.45
N GLY A 199 5.23 20.68 -36.15
CA GLY A 199 4.49 21.77 -35.48
C GLY A 199 3.95 21.37 -34.10
N THR A 200 2.67 21.67 -33.84
CA THR A 200 2.01 21.36 -32.56
C THR A 200 1.97 19.86 -32.25
N CYS A 201 1.79 19.02 -33.27
CA CYS A 201 1.78 17.57 -33.08
C CYS A 201 3.14 16.99 -32.74
N GLN A 202 4.24 17.67 -33.11
CA GLN A 202 5.57 17.28 -32.67
C GLN A 202 5.74 17.47 -31.17
N ASN A 203 5.31 18.62 -30.63
CA ASN A 203 5.34 18.90 -29.19
C ASN A 203 4.47 17.91 -28.42
N PHE A 204 3.24 17.67 -28.90
CA PHE A 204 2.35 16.66 -28.33
C PHE A 204 3.01 15.28 -28.30
N CYS A 205 3.58 14.83 -29.42
CA CYS A 205 4.26 13.53 -29.50
C CYS A 205 5.45 13.42 -28.53
N GLN A 206 6.24 14.49 -28.37
CA GLN A 206 7.34 14.53 -27.41
C GLN A 206 6.85 14.46 -25.96
N GLU A 207 5.76 15.15 -25.63
CA GLU A 207 5.15 15.08 -24.29
C GLU A 207 4.58 13.67 -24.01
N VAL A 208 3.96 13.02 -25.00
CA VAL A 208 3.51 11.63 -24.89
C VAL A 208 4.70 10.67 -24.71
N GLN A 209 5.82 10.91 -25.38
CA GLN A 209 7.05 10.13 -25.20
C GLN A 209 7.59 10.28 -23.77
N ALA A 210 7.73 11.51 -23.28
CA ALA A 210 8.14 11.79 -21.90
C ALA A 210 7.20 11.13 -20.87
N LEU A 211 5.89 11.15 -21.12
CA LEU A 211 4.91 10.50 -20.24
C LEU A 211 5.05 8.97 -20.26
N SER A 212 5.42 8.40 -21.40
CA SER A 212 5.68 6.96 -21.55
C SER A 212 6.98 6.55 -20.84
N GLU A 213 8.01 7.40 -20.87
CA GLU A 213 9.24 7.22 -20.08
C GLU A 213 8.92 7.28 -18.58
N GLU A 214 8.12 8.25 -18.16
CA GLU A 214 7.70 8.38 -16.77
C GLU A 214 6.91 7.15 -16.29
N ARG A 215 6.08 6.57 -17.15
CA ARG A 215 5.41 5.29 -16.88
C ARG A 215 6.42 4.16 -16.70
N GLN A 216 7.44 4.04 -17.55
CA GLN A 216 8.49 3.04 -17.39
C GLN A 216 9.24 3.24 -16.07
N ASN A 217 9.53 4.50 -15.70
CA ASN A 217 10.12 4.85 -14.42
C ASN A 217 9.23 4.45 -13.23
N CYS A 218 7.90 4.61 -13.32
CA CYS A 218 6.95 4.10 -12.32
C CYS A 218 7.09 2.59 -12.11
N VAL A 219 7.16 1.83 -13.20
CA VAL A 219 7.29 0.36 -13.17
C VAL A 219 8.61 -0.04 -12.53
N LEU A 220 9.72 0.54 -12.98
CA LEU A 220 11.05 0.20 -12.50
C LEU A 220 11.22 0.60 -11.02
N PHE A 221 10.68 1.74 -10.61
CA PHE A 221 10.68 2.17 -9.22
C PHE A 221 9.95 1.17 -8.34
N ALA A 222 8.70 0.82 -8.66
CA ALA A 222 7.92 -0.13 -7.87
C ALA A 222 8.62 -1.50 -7.77
N ARG A 223 9.21 -1.98 -8.88
CA ARG A 223 9.98 -3.23 -8.89
C ARG A 223 11.24 -3.17 -8.04
N ARG A 224 11.95 -2.05 -8.01
CA ARG A 224 13.16 -1.91 -7.17
C ARG A 224 12.83 -1.76 -5.69
N TRP A 225 11.68 -1.16 -5.38
CA TRP A 225 11.22 -0.95 -4.02
C TRP A 225 10.80 -2.23 -3.30
N HIS A 226 10.22 -3.17 -4.03
CA HIS A 226 9.69 -4.44 -3.48
C HIS A 226 10.65 -5.60 -3.76
N LEU A 227 11.09 -6.30 -2.71
CA LEU A 227 12.09 -7.38 -2.80
C LEU A 227 11.58 -8.56 -3.62
N LEU A 228 10.45 -9.16 -3.23
CA LEU A 228 9.84 -10.27 -3.96
C LEU A 228 9.18 -9.77 -5.25
N GLY A 229 8.66 -8.55 -5.24
CA GLY A 229 8.13 -7.89 -6.45
C GLY A 229 9.16 -7.86 -7.59
N ARG A 230 10.42 -7.54 -7.28
CA ARG A 230 11.53 -7.58 -8.24
C ARG A 230 11.73 -8.97 -8.83
N TRP A 231 11.84 -9.97 -7.97
CA TRP A 231 12.13 -11.34 -8.38
C TRP A 231 11.00 -11.93 -9.23
N ALA A 232 9.74 -11.75 -8.81
CA ALA A 232 8.58 -12.20 -9.57
C ALA A 232 8.48 -11.51 -10.93
N ALA A 233 8.80 -10.21 -11.00
CA ALA A 233 8.82 -9.48 -12.26
C ALA A 233 9.90 -10.01 -13.22
N GLN A 234 11.10 -10.31 -12.72
CA GLN A 234 12.18 -10.89 -13.53
C GLN A 234 11.81 -12.28 -14.05
N LEU A 235 11.23 -13.13 -13.20
CA LEU A 235 10.77 -14.46 -13.58
C LEU A 235 9.69 -14.38 -14.67
N PHE A 236 8.72 -13.47 -14.51
CA PHE A 236 7.65 -13.29 -15.48
C PHE A 236 8.14 -12.70 -16.82
N ASP A 237 9.07 -11.74 -16.78
CA ASP A 237 9.66 -11.17 -17.99
C ASP A 237 10.51 -12.22 -18.73
N SER A 238 11.28 -13.04 -18.00
CA SER A 238 12.04 -14.17 -18.56
C SER A 238 11.15 -15.23 -19.18
N ALA A 239 10.02 -15.57 -18.54
CA ALA A 239 9.08 -16.56 -19.05
C ALA A 239 8.35 -16.10 -20.33
N ARG A 240 8.27 -14.79 -20.57
CA ARG A 240 7.60 -14.21 -21.74
C ARG A 240 8.55 -13.72 -22.83
N ASP A 241 9.85 -13.89 -22.64
CA ASP A 241 10.90 -13.34 -23.52
C ASP A 241 10.72 -11.83 -23.79
N VAL A 242 10.31 -11.09 -22.76
CA VAL A 242 10.07 -9.65 -22.88
C VAL A 242 11.29 -8.88 -22.40
N GLN A 243 12.05 -8.33 -23.35
CA GLN A 243 13.08 -7.35 -23.03
C GLN A 243 12.43 -6.03 -22.58
N GLN A 244 12.91 -5.47 -21.48
CA GLN A 244 12.47 -4.17 -20.93
C GLN A 244 13.48 -3.05 -21.22
N ASP A 245 14.19 -3.17 -22.32
CA ASP A 245 15.17 -2.20 -22.77
C ASP A 245 14.50 -0.90 -23.25
N GLN A 246 15.29 0.17 -23.37
CA GLN A 246 14.85 1.45 -23.93
C GLN A 246 14.34 1.28 -25.37
N GLY A 247 14.88 0.33 -26.14
CA GLY A 247 14.45 0.06 -27.51
C GLY A 247 12.99 -0.33 -27.65
N ARG A 248 12.36 -0.88 -26.59
CA ARG A 248 10.92 -1.18 -26.58
C ARG A 248 10.05 0.07 -26.77
N MET A 249 10.47 1.21 -26.24
CA MET A 249 9.75 2.48 -26.39
C MET A 249 9.80 2.96 -27.83
N ASP A 250 10.99 2.96 -28.44
CA ASP A 250 11.17 3.33 -29.84
C ASP A 250 10.35 2.43 -30.76
N GLN A 251 10.34 1.12 -30.49
CA GLN A 251 9.50 0.16 -31.21
C GLN A 251 8.01 0.42 -31.02
N LEU A 252 7.58 0.94 -29.87
CA LEU A 252 6.18 1.27 -29.61
C LEU A 252 5.75 2.48 -30.44
N PHE A 253 6.57 3.54 -30.48
CA PHE A 253 6.31 4.74 -31.28
C PHE A 253 6.51 4.54 -32.78
N ALA A 254 7.32 3.55 -33.20
CA ALA A 254 7.41 3.13 -34.58
C ALA A 254 6.14 2.38 -35.06
N LYS A 255 5.42 1.72 -34.14
CA LYS A 255 4.25 0.89 -34.47
C LYS A 255 2.91 1.56 -34.21
N LYS A 256 2.86 2.64 -33.42
CA LYS A 256 1.63 3.28 -32.96
C LYS A 256 1.71 4.79 -33.09
N THR A 257 0.56 5.40 -33.30
CA THR A 257 0.42 6.86 -33.29
C THR A 257 0.57 7.39 -31.87
N CYS A 258 0.99 8.65 -31.71
CA CYS A 258 1.17 9.26 -30.39
C CYS A 258 -0.15 9.24 -29.59
N ALA A 259 -1.29 9.49 -30.24
CA ALA A 259 -2.60 9.39 -29.60
C ALA A 259 -2.92 7.97 -29.09
N GLN A 260 -2.58 6.92 -29.86
CA GLN A 260 -2.77 5.53 -29.42
C GLN A 260 -1.85 5.16 -28.25
N VAL A 261 -0.60 5.65 -28.26
CA VAL A 261 0.34 5.45 -27.14
C VAL A 261 -0.22 6.11 -25.89
N LEU A 262 -0.64 7.38 -25.99
CA LEU A 262 -1.25 8.14 -24.89
C LEU A 262 -2.47 7.42 -24.28
N GLN A 263 -3.38 6.90 -25.10
CA GLN A 263 -4.54 6.14 -24.61
C GLN A 263 -4.14 4.90 -23.81
N SER A 264 -2.99 4.31 -24.12
CA SER A 264 -2.49 3.08 -23.50
C SER A 264 -1.53 3.28 -22.33
N VAL A 265 -1.07 4.52 -22.07
CA VAL A 265 0.03 4.80 -21.14
C VAL A 265 -0.29 4.44 -19.69
N ASP A 266 -1.52 4.66 -19.23
CA ASP A 266 -1.99 4.31 -17.88
C ASP A 266 -2.78 2.99 -17.85
N LYS A 267 -2.85 2.26 -18.98
CA LYS A 267 -3.67 1.05 -19.09
C LYS A 267 -3.16 0.00 -18.10
N SER A 268 -4.05 -0.38 -17.19
CA SER A 268 -3.85 -1.39 -16.16
C SER A 268 -5.02 -2.37 -16.17
N ASN A 269 -4.79 -3.57 -15.65
CA ASN A 269 -5.86 -4.55 -15.50
C ASN A 269 -6.54 -4.32 -14.15
N GLN A 270 -7.67 -3.60 -14.18
CA GLN A 270 -8.39 -3.20 -12.96
C GLN A 270 -8.79 -4.38 -12.07
N ILE A 271 -9.13 -5.54 -12.67
CA ILE A 271 -9.48 -6.75 -11.93
C ILE A 271 -8.25 -7.27 -11.17
N VAL A 272 -7.12 -7.44 -11.86
CA VAL A 272 -5.86 -7.89 -11.24
C VAL A 272 -5.41 -6.92 -10.15
N ASP A 273 -5.51 -5.62 -10.40
CA ASP A 273 -5.15 -4.58 -9.45
C ASP A 273 -6.01 -4.62 -8.18
N THR A 274 -7.30 -4.85 -8.34
CA THR A 274 -8.24 -4.98 -7.23
C THR A 274 -7.96 -6.25 -6.44
N LEU A 275 -7.78 -7.38 -7.12
CA LEU A 275 -7.44 -8.65 -6.50
C LEU A 275 -6.12 -8.57 -5.73
N CYS A 276 -5.09 -7.94 -6.30
CA CYS A 276 -3.82 -7.71 -5.59
C CYS A 276 -4.01 -6.79 -4.39
N SER A 277 -4.78 -5.71 -4.50
CA SER A 277 -5.02 -4.81 -3.36
C SER A 277 -5.71 -5.54 -2.21
N VAL A 278 -6.72 -6.37 -2.52
CA VAL A 278 -7.40 -7.22 -1.52
C VAL A 278 -6.45 -8.27 -0.96
N ALA A 279 -5.67 -8.95 -1.81
CA ALA A 279 -4.71 -9.96 -1.39
C ALA A 279 -3.61 -9.38 -0.47
N ALA A 280 -3.14 -8.15 -0.72
CA ALA A 280 -2.20 -7.47 0.15
C ALA A 280 -2.77 -7.28 1.56
N VAL A 281 -4.01 -6.77 1.65
CA VAL A 281 -4.68 -6.57 2.94
C VAL A 281 -4.89 -7.92 3.65
N LEU A 282 -5.39 -8.94 2.96
CA LEU A 282 -5.59 -10.27 3.54
C LEU A 282 -4.28 -10.93 3.98
N ALA A 283 -3.19 -10.76 3.23
CA ALA A 283 -1.88 -11.30 3.61
C ALA A 283 -1.34 -10.60 4.86
N VAL A 284 -1.42 -9.26 4.93
CA VAL A 284 -1.01 -8.51 6.14
C VAL A 284 -1.88 -8.89 7.35
N LEU A 285 -3.17 -9.13 7.15
CA LEU A 285 -4.07 -9.64 8.20
C LEU A 285 -3.67 -11.02 8.70
N ALA A 286 -3.46 -11.96 7.78
CA ALA A 286 -3.04 -13.33 8.11
C ALA A 286 -1.68 -13.34 8.82
N ALA A 287 -0.76 -12.47 8.39
CA ALA A 287 0.51 -12.26 9.06
C ALA A 287 0.34 -11.76 10.49
N PHE A 288 -0.43 -10.69 10.72
CA PHE A 288 -0.65 -10.19 12.08
C PHE A 288 -1.36 -11.20 12.97
N ALA A 289 -2.32 -11.95 12.44
CA ALA A 289 -2.97 -13.04 13.17
C ALA A 289 -1.95 -14.13 13.56
N ALA A 290 -1.10 -14.57 12.63
CA ALA A 290 -0.05 -15.56 12.90
C ALA A 290 0.98 -15.06 13.93
N ILE A 291 1.43 -13.80 13.82
CA ILE A 291 2.35 -13.19 14.79
C ILE A 291 1.71 -13.09 16.16
N ALA A 292 0.44 -12.63 16.24
CA ALA A 292 -0.30 -12.57 17.49
C ALA A 292 -0.39 -13.96 18.15
N HIS A 293 -0.66 -15.00 17.36
CA HIS A 293 -0.66 -16.39 17.82
C HIS A 293 0.70 -16.90 18.30
N GLY A 294 1.80 -16.45 17.69
CA GLY A 294 3.16 -16.77 18.12
C GLY A 294 3.57 -16.04 19.40
N LEU A 295 3.08 -14.81 19.60
CA LEU A 295 3.39 -13.98 20.76
C LEU A 295 2.59 -14.32 22.03
N GLN A 296 1.49 -15.06 21.91
CA GLN A 296 0.73 -15.54 23.07
C GLN A 296 1.65 -16.34 24.02
N GLU A 297 1.80 -15.84 25.25
CA GLU A 297 2.59 -16.49 26.30
C GLU A 297 1.95 -17.80 26.73
N ALA A 298 2.78 -18.81 26.98
CA ALA A 298 2.31 -20.03 27.63
C ALA A 298 1.88 -19.69 29.07
N PRO A 299 0.73 -20.20 29.55
CA PRO A 299 0.36 -20.04 30.94
C PRO A 299 1.48 -20.63 31.81
N LYS A 300 2.03 -19.84 32.74
CA LYS A 300 2.91 -20.37 33.78
C LYS A 300 2.08 -21.34 34.61
N GLU A 301 2.40 -22.64 34.52
CA GLU A 301 1.97 -23.61 35.53
C GLU A 301 2.47 -23.09 36.88
N ARG A 302 1.55 -22.72 37.77
CA ARG A 302 1.89 -22.60 39.19
C ARG A 302 2.17 -24.02 39.65
N ARG A 303 3.44 -24.31 39.94
CA ARG A 303 3.80 -25.48 40.74
C ARG A 303 3.43 -25.10 42.16
N ASP A 304 2.29 -25.61 42.61
CA ASP A 304 1.89 -25.61 44.01
C ASP A 304 2.74 -26.63 44.79
#